data_AF-A0A2R7RXV8-F1
#
_entry.id   AF-A0A2R7RXV8-F1
#
_cell.length_a   1.000
_cell.length_b   1.000
_cell.length_c   1.000
_cell.angle_alpha   90.00
_cell.angle_beta   90.00
_cell.angle_gamma   90.00
#
_symmetry.space_group_name_H-M   'P 1'
#
loop_
_entity.id
_entity.type
_entity.pdbx_description
1 polymer ?
#
loop_
_entity_poly.entity_id
_entity_poly.type
_entity_poly.pdbx_seq_one_letter_code
_entity_poly.pdbx_strand_id
1 'polypeptide(L)'
;MDHSFLSALILLLLVLDPLGSLPVFIPIMRSVPKERRTRVAVREVGIAFFVLFAFMFLGEGFLRVMHLSERSLEVAGGVILMIIAIRMIFGSSGESAYGLEPGKEPLIFPLAVPLLAGPSAMATVLLLASRQPDRIYEWIGALSAALLVSGLVLVMADRIR
;
A
#
# COMPACT_ATOMS: atom_id res chain seq x y z
N MET A 1 -21.16 21.22 4.19
CA MET A 1 -19.85 21.01 3.54
C MET A 1 -19.40 19.64 3.99
N ASP A 2 -19.37 18.67 3.09
CA ASP A 2 -19.25 17.24 3.40
C ASP A 2 -17.87 16.90 3.97
N HIS A 3 -17.73 17.01 5.30
CA HIS A 3 -16.51 16.69 6.03
C HIS A 3 -16.14 15.19 5.94
N SER A 4 -17.03 14.32 5.49
CA SER A 4 -16.81 12.87 5.35
C SER A 4 -15.73 12.54 4.33
N PHE A 5 -15.87 13.02 3.09
CA PHE A 5 -14.95 12.68 2.00
C PHE A 5 -13.53 13.19 2.27
N LEU A 6 -13.39 14.47 2.61
CA LEU A 6 -12.08 15.08 2.85
C LEU A 6 -11.38 14.43 4.05
N SER A 7 -12.12 14.11 5.12
CA SER A 7 -11.53 13.44 6.29
C SER A 7 -11.06 12.03 5.96
N ALA A 8 -11.84 11.26 5.20
CA ALA A 8 -11.42 9.93 4.75
C ALA A 8 -10.23 9.98 3.81
N LEU A 9 -10.19 10.96 2.89
CA LEU A 9 -9.04 11.18 2.01
C LEU A 9 -7.76 11.47 2.81
N ILE A 10 -7.84 12.41 3.77
CA ILE A 10 -6.70 12.77 4.62
C ILE A 10 -6.25 11.56 5.44
N LEU A 11 -7.21 10.82 6.03
CA LEU A 11 -6.92 9.64 6.82
C LEU A 11 -6.26 8.55 5.97
N LEU A 12 -6.79 8.27 4.78
CA LEU A 12 -6.21 7.30 3.85
C LEU A 12 -4.81 7.73 3.38
N LEU A 13 -4.58 9.00 3.10
CA LEU A 13 -3.25 9.51 2.74
C LEU A 13 -2.25 9.37 3.88
N LEU A 14 -2.69 9.65 5.11
CA LEU A 14 -1.85 9.51 6.30
C LEU A 14 -1.49 8.04 6.55
N VAL A 15 -2.44 7.14 6.32
CA VAL A 15 -2.24 5.69 6.53
C VAL A 15 -1.43 5.05 5.41
N LEU A 16 -1.65 5.45 4.15
CA LEU A 16 -0.87 4.97 3.00
C LEU A 16 0.57 5.49 3.01
N ASP A 17 0.81 6.62 3.67
CA ASP A 17 2.11 7.27 3.86
C ASP A 17 3.04 7.16 2.64
N PRO A 18 2.67 7.77 1.49
CA PRO A 18 3.44 7.64 0.27
C PRO A 18 4.86 8.18 0.42
N LEU A 19 5.08 9.17 1.28
CA LEU A 19 6.40 9.74 1.56
C LEU A 19 7.25 8.80 2.44
N GLY A 20 6.68 8.24 3.51
CA GLY A 20 7.37 7.28 4.35
C GLY A 20 7.65 5.94 3.66
N SER A 21 6.93 5.61 2.59
CA SER A 21 7.21 4.43 1.76
C SER A 21 8.43 4.57 0.84
N LEU A 22 8.90 5.81 0.58
CA LEU A 22 10.00 6.10 -0.36
C LEU A 22 11.32 5.40 -0.03
N PRO A 23 11.80 5.34 1.23
CA PRO A 23 13.02 4.64 1.57
C PRO A 23 12.99 3.15 1.23
N VAL A 24 11.80 2.53 1.21
CA VAL A 24 11.60 1.12 0.80
C VAL A 24 11.48 1.02 -0.72
N PHE A 25 10.73 1.93 -1.34
CA PHE A 25 10.45 1.93 -2.77
C PHE A 25 11.70 2.19 -3.63
N ILE A 26 12.51 3.20 -3.27
CA ILE A 26 13.65 3.65 -4.09
C ILE A 26 14.70 2.55 -4.30
N PRO A 27 15.18 1.81 -3.27
CA PRO A 27 16.15 0.74 -3.46
C PRO A 27 15.63 -0.39 -4.33
N ILE A 28 14.35 -0.75 -4.21
CA ILE A 28 13.70 -1.79 -5.01
C ILE A 28 13.62 -1.35 -6.48
N MET A 29 13.30 -0.09 -6.74
CA MET A 29 13.22 0.42 -8.12
C MET A 29 14.58 0.58 -8.80
N ARG A 30 15.70 0.60 -8.04
CA ARG A 30 17.05 0.67 -8.62
C ARG A 30 17.42 -0.56 -9.44
N SER A 31 16.90 -1.75 -9.11
CA SER A 31 17.13 -2.98 -9.88
C SER A 31 16.30 -3.05 -11.17
N VAL A 32 15.32 -2.14 -11.34
CA VAL A 32 14.47 -2.08 -12.54
C VAL A 32 15.04 -1.09 -13.56
N PRO A 33 15.10 -1.45 -14.86
CA PRO A 33 15.51 -0.55 -15.94
C PRO A 33 14.68 0.74 -15.97
N LYS A 34 15.33 1.90 -16.18
CA LYS A 34 14.70 3.24 -16.09
C LYS A 34 13.44 3.36 -16.97
N GLU A 35 13.45 2.72 -18.13
CA GLU A 35 12.36 2.74 -19.11
C GLU A 35 11.10 2.02 -18.61
N ARG A 36 11.27 1.07 -17.68
CA ARG A 36 10.19 0.25 -17.12
C ARG A 36 9.74 0.69 -15.73
N ARG A 37 10.48 1.58 -15.06
CA ARG A 37 10.18 1.97 -13.67
C ARG A 37 8.80 2.56 -13.49
N THR A 38 8.41 3.52 -14.33
CA THR A 38 7.06 4.10 -14.27
C THR A 38 5.98 3.04 -14.50
N ARG A 39 6.22 2.08 -15.41
CA ARG A 39 5.27 0.99 -15.67
C ARG A 39 5.12 0.07 -14.47
N VAL A 40 6.22 -0.30 -13.81
CA VAL A 40 6.20 -1.11 -12.59
C VAL A 40 5.50 -0.35 -11.46
N ALA A 41 5.84 0.92 -11.23
CA ALA A 41 5.20 1.74 -10.20
C ALA A 41 3.68 1.82 -10.36
N VAL A 42 3.21 2.12 -11.58
CA VAL A 42 1.77 2.17 -11.89
C VAL A 42 1.11 0.81 -11.73
N ARG A 43 1.79 -0.28 -12.12
CA ARG A 43 1.29 -1.65 -11.92
C ARG A 43 1.11 -1.97 -10.43
N GLU A 44 2.11 -1.69 -9.60
CA GLU A 44 2.07 -1.99 -8.16
C GLU A 44 1.02 -1.14 -7.44
N VAL A 45 0.87 0.15 -7.79
CA VAL A 45 -0.21 1.01 -7.29
C VAL A 45 -1.58 0.48 -7.73
N GLY A 46 -1.71 0.01 -8.97
CA GLY A 46 -2.93 -0.63 -9.46
C GLY A 46 -3.26 -1.92 -8.70
N ILE A 47 -2.27 -2.77 -8.42
CA ILE A 47 -2.47 -3.97 -7.60
C ILE A 47 -2.92 -3.59 -6.19
N ALA A 48 -2.25 -2.62 -5.56
CA ALA A 48 -2.64 -2.13 -4.24
C ALA A 48 -4.07 -1.56 -4.22
N PHE A 49 -4.45 -0.84 -5.27
CA PHE A 49 -5.83 -0.37 -5.47
C PHE A 49 -6.81 -1.54 -5.49
N PHE A 50 -6.58 -2.56 -6.32
CA PHE A 50 -7.47 -3.71 -6.41
C PHE A 50 -7.55 -4.48 -5.10
N VAL A 51 -6.45 -4.61 -4.37
CA VAL A 51 -6.41 -5.27 -3.05
C VAL A 51 -7.24 -4.47 -2.04
N LEU A 52 -7.00 -3.17 -1.91
CA LEU A 52 -7.74 -2.32 -0.96
C LEU A 52 -9.21 -2.18 -1.33
N PHE A 53 -9.51 -2.11 -2.63
CA PHE A 53 -10.88 -2.11 -3.14
C PHE A 53 -11.57 -3.43 -2.81
N ALA A 54 -10.94 -4.58 -3.07
CA ALA A 54 -11.49 -5.88 -2.68
C ALA A 54 -11.71 -5.98 -1.16
N PHE A 55 -10.77 -5.49 -0.34
CA PHE A 55 -10.93 -5.46 1.11
C PHE A 55 -12.07 -4.56 1.57
N MET A 56 -12.28 -3.42 0.91
CA MET A 56 -13.38 -2.51 1.21
C MET A 56 -14.75 -3.19 1.07
N PHE A 57 -14.94 -4.06 0.08
CA PHE A 57 -16.22 -4.75 -0.15
C PHE A 57 -16.32 -6.13 0.50
N LEU A 58 -15.24 -6.92 0.45
CA LEU A 58 -15.24 -8.33 0.88
C LEU A 58 -14.54 -8.56 2.22
N GLY A 59 -13.76 -7.61 2.71
CA GLY A 59 -12.80 -7.90 3.78
C GLY A 59 -13.48 -8.19 5.13
N GLU A 60 -14.62 -7.57 5.46
CA GLU A 60 -15.33 -7.88 6.72
C GLU A 60 -15.85 -9.32 6.71
N GLY A 61 -16.44 -9.75 5.59
CA GLY A 61 -16.89 -11.12 5.39
C GLY A 61 -15.73 -12.12 5.41
N PHE A 62 -14.62 -11.80 4.75
CA PHE A 62 -13.42 -12.63 4.71
C PHE A 62 -12.81 -12.81 6.11
N LEU A 63 -12.62 -11.73 6.86
CA LEU A 63 -12.08 -11.77 8.22
C LEU A 63 -12.98 -12.60 9.15
N ARG A 64 -14.30 -12.46 9.03
CA ARG A 64 -15.27 -13.21 9.83
C ARG A 64 -15.20 -14.72 9.56
N VAL A 65 -15.11 -15.13 8.29
CA VAL A 65 -14.96 -16.55 7.91
C VAL A 65 -13.65 -17.12 8.46
N MET A 66 -12.58 -16.35 8.39
CA MET A 66 -11.26 -16.74 8.89
C MET A 66 -11.12 -16.63 10.42
N HIS A 67 -12.15 -16.17 11.13
CA HIS A 67 -12.12 -15.87 12.57
C HIS A 67 -10.96 -14.93 12.96
N LEU A 68 -10.59 -14.04 12.04
CA LEU A 68 -9.55 -13.05 12.23
C LEU A 68 -10.17 -11.73 12.68
N SER A 69 -9.54 -11.10 13.67
CA SER A 69 -9.88 -9.72 14.03
C SER A 69 -9.11 -8.74 13.17
N GLU A 70 -9.65 -7.53 12.97
CA GLU A 70 -8.92 -6.41 12.36
C GLU A 70 -7.58 -6.18 13.06
N ARG A 71 -7.57 -6.28 14.40
CA ARG A 71 -6.38 -6.17 15.24
C ARG A 71 -5.31 -7.21 14.90
N SER A 72 -5.70 -8.43 14.55
CA SER A 72 -4.76 -9.49 14.16
C SER A 72 -4.05 -9.12 12.85
N LEU A 73 -4.76 -8.54 11.89
CA LEU A 73 -4.19 -8.09 10.62
C LEU A 73 -3.22 -6.93 10.85
N GLU A 74 -3.62 -5.94 11.65
CA GLU A 74 -2.77 -4.81 12.06
C GLU A 74 -1.44 -5.27 12.68
N VAL A 75 -1.50 -6.17 13.66
CA VAL A 75 -0.31 -6.73 14.31
C VAL A 75 0.56 -7.48 13.30
N ALA A 76 -0.03 -8.35 12.49
CA ALA A 76 0.72 -9.20 11.56
C ALA A 76 1.55 -8.40 10.55
N GLY A 77 0.96 -7.45 9.83
CA GLY A 77 1.79 -6.68 8.89
C GLY A 77 2.55 -5.53 9.53
N GLY A 78 2.22 -5.10 10.76
CA GLY A 78 3.15 -4.32 11.59
C GLY A 78 4.46 -5.08 11.82
N VAL A 79 4.38 -6.37 12.14
CA VAL A 79 5.57 -7.24 12.22
C VAL A 79 6.29 -7.35 10.88
N ILE A 80 5.57 -7.51 9.75
CA ILE A 80 6.20 -7.59 8.43
C ILE A 80 6.94 -6.29 8.09
N LEU A 81 6.31 -5.13 8.29
CA LEU A 81 6.93 -3.82 8.04
C LEU A 81 8.15 -3.60 8.96
N MET A 82 8.08 -4.01 10.22
CA MET A 82 9.21 -3.98 11.14
C MET A 82 10.38 -4.84 10.64
N ILE A 83 10.12 -6.07 10.17
CA ILE A 83 11.15 -6.93 9.59
C ILE A 83 11.76 -6.28 8.34
N ILE A 84 10.93 -5.67 7.47
CA ILE A 84 11.41 -4.94 6.29
C ILE A 84 12.34 -3.79 6.72
N ALA A 85 11.94 -3.00 7.71
CA ALA A 85 12.75 -1.90 8.22
C ALA A 85 14.09 -2.38 8.82
N ILE A 86 14.09 -3.46 9.61
CA ILE A 86 15.31 -4.06 10.15
C ILE A 86 16.23 -4.54 9.02
N ARG A 87 15.68 -5.20 7.99
CA ARG A 87 16.43 -5.65 6.82
C ARG A 87 17.01 -4.48 6.02
N MET A 88 16.40 -3.30 6.05
CA MET A 88 16.97 -2.11 5.42
C MET A 88 18.16 -1.53 6.19
N ILE A 89 18.14 -1.59 7.52
CA ILE A 89 19.22 -1.07 8.37
C ILE A 89 20.43 -2.01 8.35
N PHE A 90 20.20 -3.32 8.47
CA PHE A 90 21.24 -4.32 8.68
C PHE A 90 21.48 -5.25 7.49
N GLY A 91 20.59 -5.27 6.50
CA GLY A 91 20.75 -6.09 5.31
C GLY A 91 21.87 -5.56 4.42
N SER A 92 22.67 -6.47 3.89
CA SER A 92 23.67 -6.16 2.86
C SER A 92 22.96 -5.43 1.71
N SER A 93 23.52 -4.32 1.25
CA SER A 93 22.95 -3.38 0.26
C SER A 93 22.74 -3.95 -1.16
N GLY A 94 22.17 -5.15 -1.30
CA GLY A 94 21.98 -5.89 -2.54
C GLY A 94 20.55 -6.43 -2.71
N GLU A 95 20.24 -6.79 -3.95
CA GLU A 95 18.93 -7.24 -4.48
C GLU A 95 18.27 -8.38 -3.65
N SER A 96 19.06 -9.14 -2.90
CA SER A 96 18.58 -10.21 -2.00
C SER A 96 17.88 -9.71 -0.73
N ALA A 97 18.03 -8.43 -0.35
CA ALA A 97 17.42 -7.82 0.83
C ALA A 97 15.88 -7.71 0.76
N TYR A 98 15.27 -8.04 -0.39
CA TYR A 98 13.81 -8.14 -0.54
C TYR A 98 13.35 -9.49 -1.11
N GLY A 99 14.26 -10.47 -1.24
CA GLY A 99 13.95 -11.75 -1.87
C GLY A 99 13.76 -11.65 -3.39
N LEU A 100 14.27 -10.57 -4.00
CA LEU A 100 14.23 -10.36 -5.45
C LEU A 100 15.42 -11.09 -6.08
N GLU A 101 15.14 -11.96 -7.05
CA GLU A 101 16.19 -12.52 -7.89
C GLU A 101 16.77 -11.42 -8.80
N PRO A 102 18.10 -11.38 -9.03
CA PRO A 102 18.72 -10.44 -9.94
C PRO A 102 18.05 -10.46 -11.32
N GLY A 103 17.61 -9.30 -11.80
CA GLY A 103 16.99 -9.14 -13.11
C GLY A 103 15.50 -9.51 -13.20
N LYS A 104 14.83 -9.91 -12.12
CA LYS A 104 13.36 -10.07 -12.09
C LYS A 104 12.67 -8.83 -11.55
N GLU A 105 11.59 -8.43 -12.22
CA GLU A 105 10.74 -7.33 -11.77
C GLU A 105 10.07 -7.73 -10.42
N PRO A 106 10.00 -6.82 -9.43
CA PRO A 106 9.25 -7.07 -8.20
C PRO A 106 7.79 -7.33 -8.57
N LEU A 107 7.25 -8.51 -8.23
CA LEU A 107 5.86 -8.85 -8.51
C LEU A 107 5.08 -8.85 -7.20
N ILE A 108 4.25 -7.83 -6.97
CA ILE A 108 3.29 -7.71 -5.86
C ILE A 108 3.97 -7.49 -4.50
N PHE A 109 4.97 -8.32 -4.16
CA PHE A 109 5.72 -8.24 -2.91
C PHE A 109 7.09 -7.57 -3.10
N PRO A 110 7.52 -6.70 -2.17
CA PRO A 110 6.78 -6.12 -1.05
C PRO A 110 6.01 -4.83 -1.40
N LEU A 111 6.09 -4.37 -2.67
CA LEU A 111 5.64 -3.04 -3.10
C LEU A 111 4.12 -2.85 -3.03
N ALA A 112 3.34 -3.67 -3.72
CA ALA A 112 1.88 -3.58 -3.64
C ALA A 112 1.37 -4.07 -2.28
N VAL A 113 1.89 -5.20 -1.80
CA VAL A 113 1.59 -5.78 -0.48
C VAL A 113 2.90 -6.20 0.18
N PRO A 114 3.23 -5.79 1.41
CA PRO A 114 2.40 -5.00 2.35
C PRO A 114 2.69 -3.49 2.35
N LEU A 115 3.57 -2.97 1.48
CA LEU A 115 4.00 -1.57 1.59
C LEU A 115 2.87 -0.57 1.29
N LEU A 116 2.20 -0.69 0.14
CA LEU A 116 1.06 0.18 -0.23
C LEU A 116 -0.26 -0.30 0.36
N ALA A 117 -0.68 -1.53 0.03
CA ALA A 117 -1.85 -2.18 0.62
C ALA A 117 -1.45 -2.88 1.92
N GLY A 118 -0.97 -2.08 2.88
CA GLY A 118 -0.62 -2.56 4.21
C GLY A 118 -1.84 -2.89 5.06
N PRO A 119 -1.65 -3.62 6.17
CA PRO A 119 -2.74 -3.95 7.10
C PRO A 119 -3.48 -2.74 7.62
N SER A 120 -2.75 -1.66 7.93
CA SER A 120 -3.36 -0.42 8.42
C SER A 120 -4.27 0.20 7.37
N ALA A 121 -3.88 0.15 6.09
CA ALA A 121 -4.71 0.60 4.98
C ALA A 121 -5.94 -0.32 4.80
N MET A 122 -5.77 -1.64 4.91
CA MET A 122 -6.86 -2.62 4.88
C MET A 122 -7.87 -2.40 6.01
N ALA A 123 -7.40 -2.26 7.25
CA ALA A 123 -8.23 -1.99 8.42
C ALA A 123 -8.97 -0.65 8.27
N THR A 124 -8.30 0.36 7.72
CA THR A 124 -8.90 1.67 7.46
C THR A 124 -10.04 1.61 6.45
N VAL A 125 -9.85 0.95 5.31
CA VAL A 125 -10.92 0.84 4.29
C VAL A 125 -12.10 0.02 4.81
N LEU A 126 -11.84 -0.99 5.65
CA LEU A 126 -12.88 -1.76 6.34
C LEU A 126 -13.66 -0.91 7.33
N LEU A 127 -12.98 -0.11 8.15
CA LEU A 127 -13.61 0.78 9.11
C LEU A 127 -14.50 1.81 8.39
N LEU A 128 -14.03 2.39 7.30
CA LEU A 128 -14.80 3.34 6.49
C LEU A 128 -16.05 2.67 5.89
N ALA A 129 -15.91 1.47 5.32
CA ALA A 129 -17.02 0.71 4.76
C ALA A 129 -18.05 0.27 5.81
N SER A 130 -17.59 -0.15 6.99
CA SER A 130 -18.43 -0.66 8.07
C SER A 130 -19.18 0.45 8.83
N ARG A 131 -18.55 1.61 9.03
CA ARG A 131 -19.14 2.73 9.79
C ARG A 131 -20.27 3.44 9.06
N GLN A 132 -20.17 3.57 7.73
CA GLN A 132 -21.15 4.32 6.92
C GLN A 132 -21.31 3.66 5.54
N PRO A 133 -22.02 2.52 5.46
CA PRO A 133 -22.20 1.78 4.21
C PRO A 133 -22.95 2.58 3.14
N ASP A 134 -23.83 3.51 3.54
CA ASP A 134 -24.58 4.38 2.62
C ASP A 134 -23.69 5.34 1.81
N ARG A 135 -22.44 5.57 2.25
CA ARG A 135 -21.48 6.48 1.61
C ARG A 135 -20.38 5.76 0.84
N ILE A 136 -20.62 4.52 0.41
CA ILE A 136 -19.62 3.70 -0.27
C ILE A 136 -18.99 4.41 -1.49
N TYR A 137 -19.76 5.19 -2.24
CA TYR A 137 -19.26 5.96 -3.38
C TYR A 137 -18.26 7.06 -2.97
N GLU A 138 -18.47 7.71 -1.82
CA GLU A 138 -17.51 8.67 -1.27
C GLU A 138 -16.20 7.98 -0.87
N TRP A 139 -16.30 6.78 -0.28
CA TRP A 139 -15.12 6.02 0.14
C TRP A 139 -14.30 5.48 -1.02
N ILE A 140 -14.96 4.99 -2.08
CA ILE A 140 -14.29 4.62 -3.33
C ILE A 140 -13.59 5.83 -3.93
N GLY A 141 -14.26 7.00 -3.96
CA GLY A 141 -13.67 8.24 -4.44
C GLY A 141 -12.45 8.65 -3.63
N ALA A 142 -12.52 8.57 -2.30
CA ALA A 142 -11.43 8.92 -1.39
C ALA A 142 -10.25 7.95 -1.54
N LEU A 143 -10.52 6.65 -1.63
CA LEU A 143 -9.49 5.62 -1.88
C LEU A 143 -8.80 5.82 -3.23
N SER A 144 -9.58 6.08 -4.28
CA SER A 144 -9.05 6.34 -5.62
C SER A 144 -8.17 7.58 -5.62
N ALA A 145 -8.63 8.68 -5.02
CA ALA A 145 -7.87 9.93 -4.91
C ALA A 145 -6.59 9.75 -4.07
N ALA A 146 -6.65 9.04 -2.94
CA ALA A 146 -5.50 8.77 -2.10
C ALA A 146 -4.43 7.97 -2.85
N LEU A 147 -4.83 6.92 -3.58
CA LEU A 147 -3.91 6.09 -4.36
C LEU A 147 -3.37 6.81 -5.61
N LEU A 148 -4.15 7.69 -6.23
CA LEU A 148 -3.67 8.56 -7.30
C LEU A 148 -2.56 9.49 -6.80
N VAL A 149 -2.77 10.13 -5.64
CA VAL A 149 -1.76 10.98 -5.02
C VAL A 149 -0.53 10.15 -4.63
N SER A 150 -0.70 8.99 -4.00
CA SER A 150 0.41 8.10 -3.66
C SER A 150 1.19 7.65 -4.89
N GLY A 151 0.50 7.25 -5.96
CA GLY A 151 1.13 6.87 -7.23
C GLY A 151 1.88 8.03 -7.88
N LEU A 152 1.31 9.25 -7.84
CA LEU A 152 1.98 10.44 -8.34
C LEU A 152 3.26 10.73 -7.56
N VAL A 153 3.23 10.64 -6.23
CA VAL A 153 4.41 10.82 -5.37
C VAL A 153 5.49 9.80 -5.71
N LEU A 154 5.14 8.52 -5.86
CA LEU A 154 6.08 7.45 -6.20
C LEU A 154 6.72 7.65 -7.59
N VAL A 155 5.91 8.03 -8.59
CA VAL A 155 6.40 8.30 -9.95
C VAL A 155 7.27 9.56 -9.99
N MET A 156 6.90 10.62 -9.26
CA MET A 156 7.70 11.83 -9.14
C MET A 156 9.04 11.56 -8.46
N ALA A 157 9.06 10.74 -7.39
CA ALA A 157 10.27 10.39 -6.67
C ALA A 157 11.28 9.63 -7.53
N ASP A 158 10.81 8.76 -8.44
CA ASP A 158 11.69 8.09 -9.40
C ASP A 158 12.26 9.06 -10.46
N ARG A 159 11.53 10.14 -10.79
CA ARG A 159 11.97 11.13 -11.79
C ARG A 159 13.03 12.11 -11.28
N ILE A 160 13.16 12.29 -9.96
CA ILE A 160 14.05 13.27 -9.33
C ILE A 160 15.51 12.74 -9.21
N ARG A 161 15.82 11.53 -9.72
CA ARG A 161 17.16 10.92 -9.62
C ARG A 161 17.61 10.16 -10.86
#